data_AF-A0A444U227-F1
#
_entry.id   AF-A0A444U227-F1
#
_cell.length_a   1.000
_cell.length_b   1.000
_cell.length_c   1.000
_cell.angle_alpha   90.00
_cell.angle_beta   90.00
_cell.angle_gamma   90.00
#
_symmetry.space_group_name_H-M   'P 1'
#
loop_
_entity.id
_entity.type
_entity.pdbx_description
1 polymer ?
#
loop_
_entity_poly.entity_id
_entity_poly.type
_entity_poly.pdbx_seq_one_letter_code
_entity_poly.pdbx_strand_id
1 'polypeptide(L)'
;MTESSKEPDLNQYGPVYCNPAIHPPMFYILWIANNLLNIGFLFLWDRQCLVQALGLQILIPYSCYVMLSISYRNLYQHDTWLKSNSSSDLWNVRYLVHNGLALYAAWTSIDVLVNFGIVLKYSFGLMDPAVSTAMLSILLVELIVWFLLENFVLEKYVRYTFTVYPVVILGLAGMFTRNYRFDSITTNTIYCGVLMAIGAAFCVFRLIAICFYDDNKPSSSPLVEDFGSTVSLPALKLDVDRKFGIINNQCSTA
;
A
#
# COMPACT_ATOMS: atom_id res chain seq x y z
N MET A 1 1.79 -21.16 44.18
CA MET A 1 2.21 -20.72 42.84
C MET A 1 1.06 -19.95 42.24
N THR A 2 0.99 -18.66 42.53
CA THR A 2 -0.01 -17.75 41.97
C THR A 2 0.55 -17.22 40.67
N GLU A 3 -0.06 -17.63 39.56
CA GLU A 3 0.14 -17.05 38.24
C GLU A 3 -0.08 -15.55 38.33
N SER A 4 1.01 -14.80 38.17
CA SER A 4 0.96 -13.36 37.94
C SER A 4 0.36 -13.17 36.54
N SER A 5 -0.96 -12.99 36.50
CA SER A 5 -1.67 -12.60 35.29
C SER A 5 -1.15 -11.23 34.88
N LYS A 6 -0.28 -11.21 33.86
CA LYS A 6 0.08 -10.00 33.12
C LYS A 6 -1.21 -9.34 32.66
N GLU A 7 -1.56 -8.23 33.29
CA GLU A 7 -2.62 -7.35 32.83
C GLU A 7 -2.24 -6.90 31.41
N PRO A 8 -3.08 -7.15 30.38
CA PRO A 8 -2.75 -6.74 29.03
C PRO A 8 -2.66 -5.21 29.01
N ASP A 9 -1.53 -4.67 28.55
CA ASP A 9 -1.22 -3.24 28.49
C ASP A 9 -2.40 -2.46 27.88
N LEU A 10 -3.30 -1.98 28.73
CA LEU A 10 -4.52 -1.27 28.36
C LEU A 10 -4.14 0.19 28.14
N ASN A 11 -4.05 0.57 26.87
CA ASN A 11 -3.99 1.96 26.44
C ASN A 11 -5.24 2.71 26.97
N GLN A 12 -5.09 3.97 27.37
CA GLN A 12 -6.12 4.85 27.93
C GLN A 12 -7.39 4.98 27.05
N TYR A 13 -7.30 4.55 25.79
CA TYR A 13 -8.38 4.58 24.80
C TYR A 13 -8.97 3.20 24.45
N GLY A 14 -8.64 2.15 25.21
CA GLY A 14 -9.09 0.78 24.98
C GLY A 14 -8.03 -0.10 24.30
N PRO A 15 -8.39 -1.30 23.84
CA PRO A 15 -7.43 -2.26 23.30
C PRO A 15 -6.66 -1.69 22.10
N VAL A 16 -5.36 -1.98 22.03
CA VAL A 16 -4.46 -1.44 20.97
C VAL A 16 -4.95 -1.76 19.56
N TYR A 17 -5.64 -2.90 19.37
CA TYR A 17 -6.22 -3.28 18.07
C TYR A 17 -7.44 -2.42 17.66
N CYS A 18 -8.00 -1.63 18.57
CA CYS A 18 -9.12 -0.71 18.31
C CYS A 18 -8.68 0.75 18.16
N ASN A 19 -7.50 1.14 18.65
CA ASN A 19 -7.07 2.54 18.61
C ASN A 19 -5.55 2.70 18.45
N PRO A 20 -5.08 3.37 17.37
CA PRO A 20 -5.83 4.10 16.35
C PRO A 20 -6.27 3.18 15.21
N ALA A 21 -7.44 3.45 14.62
CA ALA A 21 -7.96 2.69 13.49
C ALA A 21 -7.21 3.03 12.18
N ILE A 22 -5.92 2.64 12.08
CA ILE A 22 -5.09 2.87 10.88
C ILE A 22 -5.71 2.17 9.65
N HIS A 23 -6.21 0.94 9.85
CA HIS A 23 -6.84 0.13 8.81
C HIS A 23 -8.34 -0.03 9.09
N PRO A 24 -9.21 0.79 8.48
CA PRO A 24 -10.65 0.69 8.69
C PRO A 24 -11.17 -0.65 8.13
N PRO A 25 -12.37 -1.12 8.56
CA PRO A 25 -12.95 -2.37 8.06
C PRO A 25 -13.00 -2.47 6.53
N MET A 26 -13.19 -1.34 5.85
CA MET A 26 -13.17 -1.23 4.39
C MET A 26 -11.86 -1.74 3.76
N PHE A 27 -10.71 -1.55 4.42
CA PHE A 27 -9.41 -2.05 3.96
C PHE A 27 -9.42 -3.59 3.85
N TYR A 28 -9.94 -4.28 4.87
CA TYR A 28 -10.00 -5.74 4.88
C TYR A 28 -11.04 -6.29 3.90
N ILE A 29 -12.17 -5.60 3.74
CA ILE A 29 -13.18 -5.97 2.72
C ILE A 29 -12.57 -5.87 1.32
N LEU A 30 -11.82 -4.81 1.02
CA LEU A 30 -11.10 -4.66 -0.25
C LEU A 30 -10.05 -5.76 -0.44
N TRP A 31 -9.33 -6.15 0.62
CA TRP A 31 -8.37 -7.26 0.55
C TRP A 31 -9.05 -8.59 0.23
N ILE A 32 -10.17 -8.90 0.89
CA ILE A 32 -10.94 -10.12 0.61
C ILE A 32 -11.45 -10.11 -0.84
N ALA A 33 -12.02 -8.98 -1.28
CA ALA A 33 -12.47 -8.83 -2.65
C ALA A 33 -11.33 -8.99 -3.67
N ASN A 34 -10.14 -8.44 -3.38
CA ASN A 34 -8.94 -8.61 -4.20
C ASN A 34 -8.55 -10.09 -4.36
N ASN A 35 -8.56 -10.86 -3.26
CA ASN A 35 -8.27 -12.28 -3.30
C ASN A 35 -9.33 -13.08 -4.10
N LEU A 36 -10.61 -12.73 -3.97
CA LEU A 36 -11.68 -13.33 -4.77
C LEU A 36 -11.54 -13.01 -6.27
N LEU A 37 -11.13 -11.78 -6.61
CA LEU A 37 -10.82 -11.39 -7.99
C LEU A 37 -9.65 -12.22 -8.55
N ASN A 38 -8.61 -12.44 -7.75
CA ASN A 38 -7.47 -13.26 -8.14
C ASN A 38 -7.87 -14.73 -8.39
N ILE A 39 -8.68 -15.31 -7.51
CA ILE A 39 -9.24 -16.66 -7.70
C ILE A 39 -10.11 -16.71 -8.98
N GLY A 40 -10.97 -15.72 -9.18
CA GLY A 40 -11.81 -15.60 -10.37
C GLY A 40 -10.99 -15.49 -11.67
N PHE A 41 -9.91 -14.72 -11.64
CA PHE A 41 -8.95 -14.61 -12.73
C PHE A 41 -8.38 -15.99 -13.10
N LEU A 42 -7.93 -16.77 -12.12
CA LEU A 42 -7.37 -18.11 -12.38
C LEU A 42 -8.37 -19.05 -13.07
N PHE A 43 -9.64 -19.03 -12.67
CA PHE A 43 -10.69 -19.83 -13.32
C PHE A 43 -10.98 -19.39 -14.76
N LEU A 44 -11.02 -18.07 -15.01
CA LEU A 44 -11.22 -17.56 -16.37
C LEU A 44 -10.03 -17.85 -17.27
N TRP A 45 -8.82 -17.79 -16.71
CA TRP A 45 -7.58 -18.14 -17.40
C TRP A 45 -7.55 -19.62 -17.80
N ASP A 46 -7.91 -20.51 -16.87
CA ASP A 46 -8.01 -21.96 -17.12
C ASP A 46 -8.99 -22.27 -18.27
N ARG A 47 -10.13 -21.57 -18.29
CA ARG A 47 -11.13 -21.66 -19.37
C ARG A 47 -10.76 -20.94 -20.68
N GLN A 48 -9.56 -20.35 -20.77
CA GLN A 48 -9.08 -19.59 -21.93
C GLN A 48 -9.95 -18.36 -22.28
N CYS A 49 -10.70 -17.82 -21.32
CA CYS A 49 -11.48 -16.59 -21.48
C CYS A 49 -10.57 -15.35 -21.28
N LEU A 50 -9.62 -15.14 -22.19
CA LEU A 50 -8.49 -14.21 -21.99
C LEU A 50 -8.91 -12.76 -21.74
N VAL A 51 -9.91 -12.24 -22.47
CA VAL A 51 -10.36 -10.85 -22.34
C VAL A 51 -11.04 -10.62 -20.98
N GLN A 52 -11.90 -11.54 -20.55
CA GLN A 52 -12.57 -11.46 -19.26
C GLN A 52 -11.57 -11.64 -18.10
N ALA A 53 -10.59 -12.54 -18.27
CA ALA A 53 -9.52 -12.75 -17.30
C ALA A 53 -8.71 -11.45 -17.10
N LEU A 54 -8.32 -10.79 -18.18
CA LEU A 54 -7.64 -9.49 -18.13
C LEU A 54 -8.49 -8.43 -17.41
N GLY A 55 -9.80 -8.40 -17.67
CA GLY A 55 -10.72 -7.49 -16.99
C GLY A 55 -10.70 -7.63 -15.48
N LEU A 56 -10.72 -8.85 -14.94
CA LEU A 56 -10.58 -9.08 -13.49
C LEU A 56 -9.19 -8.70 -12.99
N GLN A 57 -8.16 -9.00 -13.78
CA GLN A 57 -6.78 -8.77 -13.38
C GLN A 57 -6.45 -7.28 -13.23
N ILE A 58 -7.05 -6.40 -14.04
CA ILE A 58 -6.90 -4.93 -13.92
C ILE A 58 -7.45 -4.41 -12.58
N LEU A 59 -8.50 -5.04 -12.04
CA LEU A 59 -9.11 -4.63 -10.78
C LEU A 59 -8.22 -4.94 -9.55
N ILE A 60 -7.30 -5.89 -9.68
CA ILE A 60 -6.39 -6.32 -8.60
C ILE A 60 -5.42 -5.19 -8.22
N PRO A 61 -4.52 -4.68 -9.09
CA PRO A 61 -3.62 -3.59 -8.71
C PRO A 61 -4.40 -2.32 -8.36
N TYR A 62 -5.53 -2.05 -9.04
CA TYR A 62 -6.38 -0.89 -8.72
C TYR A 62 -6.87 -0.92 -7.26
N SER A 63 -7.40 -2.04 -6.79
CA SER A 63 -7.83 -2.17 -5.40
C SER A 63 -6.66 -2.07 -4.41
N CYS A 64 -5.47 -2.55 -4.75
CA CYS A 64 -4.26 -2.34 -3.95
C CYS A 64 -3.88 -0.86 -3.82
N TYR A 65 -3.93 -0.09 -4.91
CA TYR A 65 -3.66 1.36 -4.88
C TYR A 65 -4.69 2.13 -4.04
N VAL A 66 -5.97 1.72 -4.08
CA VAL A 66 -7.01 2.29 -3.20
C VAL A 66 -6.70 1.99 -1.73
N MET A 67 -6.36 0.75 -1.41
CA MET A 67 -6.00 0.33 -0.05
C MET A 67 -4.74 1.07 0.47
N LEU A 68 -3.70 1.21 -0.36
CA LEU A 68 -2.52 2.01 -0.06
C LEU A 68 -2.89 3.46 0.23
N SER A 69 -3.74 4.06 -0.61
CA SER A 69 -4.17 5.46 -0.44
C SER A 69 -4.90 5.68 0.89
N ILE A 70 -5.78 4.74 1.28
CA ILE A 70 -6.47 4.79 2.58
C ILE A 70 -5.45 4.68 3.72
N SER A 71 -4.56 3.68 3.66
CA SER A 71 -3.61 3.41 4.73
C SER A 71 -2.58 4.54 4.90
N TYR A 72 -2.07 5.12 3.81
CA TYR A 72 -1.17 6.27 3.86
C TYR A 72 -1.83 7.52 4.46
N ARG A 73 -3.09 7.81 4.09
CA ARG A 73 -3.82 8.96 4.63
C ARG A 73 -4.06 8.82 6.14
N ASN A 74 -4.49 7.64 6.57
CA ASN A 74 -4.76 7.38 7.99
C ASN A 74 -3.47 7.40 8.82
N LEU A 75 -2.38 6.81 8.30
CA LEU A 75 -1.09 6.85 8.98
C LEU A 75 -0.59 8.29 9.13
N TYR A 76 -0.69 9.12 8.07
CA TYR A 76 -0.27 10.51 8.12
C TYR A 76 -1.07 11.34 9.15
N GLN A 77 -2.37 11.06 9.31
CA GLN A 77 -3.22 11.74 10.31
C GLN A 77 -2.87 11.37 11.75
N HIS A 78 -2.48 10.11 12.00
CA HIS A 78 -2.22 9.59 13.34
C HIS A 78 -0.72 9.45 13.68
N ASP A 79 0.17 9.93 12.81
CA ASP A 79 1.62 9.70 12.89
C ASP A 79 2.23 10.19 14.22
N THR A 80 1.86 11.40 14.66
CA THR A 80 2.39 12.02 15.89
C THR A 80 1.96 11.26 17.14
N TRP A 81 0.70 10.82 17.18
CA TRP A 81 0.18 10.00 18.28
C TRP A 81 0.86 8.63 18.32
N LEU A 82 1.01 7.98 17.15
CA LEU A 82 1.65 6.67 17.03
C LEU A 82 3.12 6.72 17.43
N LYS A 83 3.86 7.76 17.04
CA LYS A 83 5.27 7.92 17.43
C LYS A 83 5.44 8.01 18.95
N SER A 84 4.48 8.64 19.65
CA SER A 84 4.52 8.78 21.12
C SER A 84 4.01 7.56 21.89
N ASN A 85 3.00 6.86 21.36
CA ASN A 85 2.30 5.82 22.10
C ASN A 85 2.66 4.39 21.66
N SER A 86 2.97 4.18 20.37
CA SER A 86 3.29 2.86 19.83
C SER A 86 4.20 2.94 18.59
N SER A 87 5.47 3.27 18.82
CA SER A 87 6.47 3.44 17.76
C SER A 87 6.73 2.15 16.95
N SER A 88 6.64 0.98 17.60
CA SER A 88 6.80 -0.31 16.94
C SER A 88 5.71 -0.56 15.89
N ASP A 89 4.47 -0.20 16.19
CA ASP A 89 3.35 -0.44 15.29
C ASP A 89 3.42 0.45 14.05
N LEU A 90 3.86 1.70 14.24
CA LEU A 90 4.14 2.62 13.14
C LEU A 90 5.18 2.06 12.16
N TRP A 91 6.26 1.48 12.66
CA TRP A 91 7.27 0.85 11.81
C TRP A 91 6.76 -0.43 11.13
N ASN A 92 5.96 -1.25 11.83
CA ASN A 92 5.32 -2.43 11.24
C ASN A 92 4.41 -2.06 10.07
N VAL A 93 3.58 -1.01 10.22
CA VAL A 93 2.70 -0.56 9.13
C VAL A 93 3.51 -0.07 7.93
N ARG A 94 4.55 0.73 8.16
CA ARG A 94 5.40 1.27 7.07
C ARG A 94 6.17 0.16 6.34
N TYR A 95 6.84 -0.74 7.06
CA TYR A 95 7.71 -1.73 6.44
C TYR A 95 7.02 -3.02 6.03
N LEU A 96 5.96 -3.45 6.72
CA LEU A 96 5.26 -4.68 6.35
C LEU A 96 4.04 -4.39 5.49
N VAL A 97 3.16 -3.49 5.93
CA VAL A 97 1.88 -3.28 5.24
C VAL A 97 2.05 -2.45 3.97
N HIS A 98 2.65 -1.26 4.06
CA HIS A 98 2.81 -0.38 2.90
C HIS A 98 3.74 -0.98 1.85
N ASN A 99 4.90 -1.46 2.26
CA ASN A 99 5.86 -2.09 1.34
C ASN A 99 5.35 -3.43 0.81
N GLY A 100 4.67 -4.26 1.61
CA GLY A 100 4.08 -5.51 1.14
C GLY A 100 2.97 -5.28 0.12
N LEU A 101 2.08 -4.32 0.39
CA LEU A 101 0.98 -4.00 -0.51
C LEU A 101 1.47 -3.27 -1.78
N ALA A 102 2.50 -2.42 -1.68
CA ALA A 102 3.14 -1.79 -2.84
C ALA A 102 3.87 -2.82 -3.71
N LEU A 103 4.54 -3.81 -3.10
CA LEU A 103 5.15 -4.93 -3.82
C LEU A 103 4.09 -5.69 -4.60
N TYR A 104 2.99 -6.05 -3.94
CA TYR A 104 1.92 -6.80 -4.58
C TYR A 104 1.22 -5.99 -5.69
N ALA A 105 1.00 -4.70 -5.50
CA ALA A 105 0.46 -3.81 -6.53
C ALA A 105 1.38 -3.74 -7.76
N ALA A 106 2.69 -3.57 -7.56
CA ALA A 106 3.66 -3.51 -8.65
C ALA A 106 3.80 -4.85 -9.38
N TRP A 107 3.83 -5.98 -8.65
CA TRP A 107 3.84 -7.31 -9.24
C TRP A 107 2.59 -7.55 -10.11
N THR A 108 1.42 -7.23 -9.58
CA THR A 108 0.16 -7.44 -10.31
C THR A 108 -0.02 -6.47 -11.48
N SER A 109 0.56 -5.25 -11.42
CA SER A 109 0.68 -4.37 -12.59
C SER A 109 1.51 -5.00 -13.72
N ILE A 110 2.66 -5.60 -13.39
CA ILE A 110 3.48 -6.34 -14.38
C ILE A 110 2.68 -7.49 -14.98
N ASP A 111 2.01 -8.27 -14.13
CA ASP A 111 1.17 -9.38 -14.58
C ASP A 111 0.04 -8.90 -15.52
N VAL A 112 -0.61 -7.76 -15.23
CA VAL A 112 -1.62 -7.14 -16.12
C VAL A 112 -1.01 -6.83 -17.49
N LEU A 113 0.18 -6.22 -17.56
CA LEU A 113 0.82 -5.90 -18.83
C LEU A 113 1.20 -7.16 -19.63
N VAL A 114 1.70 -8.20 -18.95
CA VAL A 114 1.99 -9.49 -19.58
C VAL A 114 0.72 -10.11 -20.15
N ASN A 115 -0.36 -10.14 -19.38
CA ASN A 115 -1.64 -10.71 -19.81
C ASN A 115 -2.30 -9.88 -20.91
N PHE A 116 -2.14 -8.56 -20.87
CA PHE A 116 -2.59 -7.68 -21.95
C PHE A 116 -1.84 -7.98 -23.26
N GLY A 117 -0.52 -8.18 -23.20
CA GLY A 117 0.26 -8.62 -24.34
C GLY A 117 -0.23 -9.96 -24.91
N ILE A 118 -0.57 -10.93 -24.04
CA ILE A 118 -1.15 -12.22 -24.43
C ILE A 118 -2.49 -12.01 -25.15
N VAL A 119 -3.39 -11.18 -24.61
CA VAL A 119 -4.68 -10.86 -25.27
C VAL A 119 -4.46 -10.21 -26.64
N LEU A 120 -3.55 -9.24 -26.76
CA LEU A 120 -3.23 -8.58 -28.04
C LEU A 120 -2.72 -9.57 -29.09
N LYS A 121 -1.86 -10.51 -28.68
CA LYS A 121 -1.34 -11.54 -29.57
C LYS A 121 -2.42 -12.54 -29.98
N TYR A 122 -3.11 -13.15 -29.02
CA TYR A 122 -3.95 -14.32 -29.27
C TYR A 122 -5.39 -13.96 -29.66
N SER A 123 -5.93 -12.84 -29.19
CA SER A 123 -7.29 -12.39 -29.53
C SER A 123 -7.30 -11.42 -30.72
N PHE A 124 -6.26 -10.61 -30.90
CA PHE A 124 -6.20 -9.60 -31.96
C PHE A 124 -5.14 -9.87 -33.04
N GLY A 125 -4.35 -10.95 -32.93
CA GLY A 125 -3.42 -11.39 -33.98
C GLY A 125 -2.23 -10.48 -34.22
N LEU A 126 -1.86 -9.63 -33.26
CA LEU A 126 -0.73 -8.71 -33.39
C LEU A 126 0.62 -9.43 -33.37
N MET A 127 1.62 -8.85 -34.05
CA MET A 127 2.97 -9.42 -34.14
C MET A 127 3.70 -9.39 -32.80
N ASP A 128 4.32 -10.52 -32.45
CA ASP A 128 5.06 -10.71 -31.19
C ASP A 128 6.08 -9.60 -30.86
N PRO A 129 6.97 -9.18 -31.79
CA PRO A 129 7.97 -8.16 -31.46
C PRO A 129 7.37 -6.80 -31.14
N ALA A 130 6.31 -6.42 -31.85
CA ALA A 130 5.63 -5.13 -31.69
C ALA A 130 4.85 -5.09 -30.37
N VAL A 131 4.12 -6.17 -30.04
CA VAL A 131 3.38 -6.28 -28.77
C VAL A 131 4.32 -6.20 -27.59
N SER A 132 5.43 -6.95 -27.61
CA SER A 132 6.40 -6.93 -26.52
C SER A 132 7.07 -5.56 -26.36
N THR A 133 7.41 -4.88 -27.46
CA THR A 133 7.93 -3.50 -27.41
C THR A 133 6.91 -2.54 -26.81
N ALA A 134 5.64 -2.66 -27.18
CA ALA A 134 4.57 -1.85 -26.62
C ALA A 134 4.41 -2.07 -25.12
N MET A 135 4.38 -3.33 -24.65
CA MET A 135 4.22 -3.63 -23.21
C MET A 135 5.41 -3.14 -22.38
N LEU A 136 6.65 -3.32 -22.87
CA LEU A 136 7.85 -2.78 -22.22
C LEU A 136 7.84 -1.25 -22.17
N SER A 137 7.29 -0.59 -23.19
CA SER A 137 7.18 0.88 -23.23
C SER A 137 6.12 1.39 -22.25
N ILE A 138 5.01 0.68 -22.10
CA ILE A 138 4.00 1.00 -21.08
C ILE A 138 4.61 0.82 -19.69
N LEU A 139 5.34 -0.28 -19.45
CA LEU A 139 6.02 -0.51 -18.17
C LEU A 139 7.06 0.59 -17.85
N LEU A 140 7.79 1.07 -18.86
CA LEU A 140 8.69 2.23 -18.69
C LEU A 140 7.92 3.49 -18.28
N VAL A 141 6.79 3.77 -18.90
CA VAL A 141 5.94 4.92 -18.55
C VAL A 141 5.41 4.77 -17.13
N GLU A 142 4.93 3.59 -16.73
CA GLU A 142 4.50 3.32 -15.35
C GLU A 142 5.62 3.56 -14.34
N LEU A 143 6.84 3.11 -14.65
CA LEU A 143 8.01 3.31 -13.79
C LEU A 143 8.37 4.79 -13.63
N ILE A 144 8.32 5.56 -14.73
CA ILE A 144 8.56 7.01 -14.70
C ILE A 144 7.45 7.72 -13.91
N VAL A 145 6.19 7.38 -14.14
CA VAL A 145 5.05 7.96 -13.42
C VAL A 145 5.18 7.67 -11.94
N TRP A 146 5.52 6.44 -11.55
CA TRP A 146 5.76 6.10 -10.15
C TRP A 146 6.91 6.92 -9.55
N PHE A 147 8.04 7.03 -10.26
CA PHE A 147 9.17 7.84 -9.81
C PHE A 147 8.79 9.32 -9.63
N LEU A 148 7.99 9.90 -10.52
CA LEU A 148 7.53 11.27 -10.36
C LEU A 148 6.55 11.42 -9.19
N LEU A 149 5.61 10.48 -9.05
CA LEU A 149 4.65 10.46 -7.95
C LEU A 149 5.37 10.34 -6.60
N GLU A 150 6.34 9.46 -6.47
CA GLU A 150 7.02 9.24 -5.19
C GLU A 150 7.90 10.41 -4.76
N ASN A 151 8.51 11.14 -5.71
CA ASN A 151 9.47 12.20 -5.41
C ASN A 151 8.84 13.59 -5.33
N PHE A 152 7.75 13.84 -6.07
CA PHE A 152 7.15 15.19 -6.13
C PHE A 152 5.77 15.29 -5.50
N VAL A 153 4.90 14.29 -5.72
CA VAL A 153 3.47 14.41 -5.36
C VAL A 153 3.16 13.76 -4.02
N LEU A 154 3.66 12.55 -3.81
CA LEU A 154 3.36 11.68 -2.68
C LEU A 154 4.53 11.54 -1.72
N GLU A 155 5.57 12.37 -1.83
CA GLU A 155 6.81 12.30 -1.05
C GLU A 155 6.55 12.08 0.45
N LYS A 156 5.57 12.80 1.01
CA LYS A 156 5.18 12.73 2.42
C LYS A 156 4.56 11.38 2.82
N TYR A 157 3.87 10.73 1.90
CA TYR A 157 3.09 9.51 2.16
C TYR A 157 3.92 8.25 1.90
N VAL A 158 4.63 8.20 0.77
CA VAL A 158 5.32 6.97 0.31
C VAL A 158 6.78 6.91 0.73
N ARG A 159 7.25 7.80 1.62
CA ARG A 159 8.67 7.95 1.99
C ARG A 159 9.40 6.63 2.27
N TYR A 160 8.75 5.71 2.98
CA TYR A 160 9.34 4.44 3.40
C TYR A 160 9.10 3.29 2.41
N THR A 161 8.43 3.56 1.31
CA THR A 161 8.09 2.56 0.28
C THR A 161 9.22 2.47 -0.72
N PHE A 162 9.85 1.29 -0.80
CA PHE A 162 10.99 1.03 -1.68
C PHE A 162 10.84 -0.27 -2.47
N THR A 163 9.93 -1.17 -2.07
CA THR A 163 9.76 -2.50 -2.67
C THR A 163 9.32 -2.52 -4.13
N VAL A 164 8.83 -1.40 -4.67
CA VAL A 164 8.38 -1.27 -6.06
C VAL A 164 9.51 -1.50 -7.06
N TYR A 165 10.70 -0.93 -6.85
CA TYR A 165 11.80 -1.10 -7.80
C TYR A 165 12.39 -2.51 -7.80
N PRO A 166 12.71 -3.14 -6.64
CA PRO A 166 13.18 -4.52 -6.60
C PRO A 166 12.23 -5.50 -7.29
N VAL A 167 10.91 -5.34 -7.12
CA VAL A 167 9.94 -6.26 -7.72
C VAL A 167 9.80 -6.05 -9.23
N VAL A 168 9.92 -4.82 -9.72
CA VAL A 168 9.99 -4.54 -11.17
C VAL A 168 11.25 -5.14 -11.79
N ILE A 169 12.40 -5.01 -11.11
CA ILE A 169 13.65 -5.64 -11.54
C ILE A 169 13.50 -7.17 -11.57
N LEU A 170 12.86 -7.77 -10.55
CA LEU A 170 12.61 -9.20 -10.50
C LEU A 170 11.72 -9.68 -11.67
N GLY A 171 10.61 -8.97 -11.93
CA GLY A 171 9.72 -9.29 -13.05
C GLY A 171 10.43 -9.17 -14.40
N LEU A 172 11.21 -8.10 -14.59
CA LEU A 172 12.04 -7.91 -15.78
C LEU A 172 13.14 -8.98 -15.90
N ALA A 173 13.78 -9.38 -14.81
CA ALA A 173 14.76 -10.47 -14.81
C ALA A 173 14.12 -11.80 -15.25
N GLY A 174 12.90 -12.08 -14.80
CA GLY A 174 12.13 -13.24 -15.27
C GLY A 174 11.84 -13.19 -16.77
N MET A 175 11.46 -12.01 -17.28
CA MET A 175 11.24 -11.81 -18.73
C MET A 175 12.54 -11.90 -19.54
N PHE A 176 13.64 -11.34 -19.03
CA PHE A 176 14.95 -11.36 -19.66
C PHE A 176 15.49 -12.78 -19.78
N THR A 177 15.53 -13.53 -18.67
CA THR A 177 16.06 -14.90 -18.63
C THR A 177 15.30 -15.84 -19.56
N ARG A 178 13.97 -15.69 -19.65
CA ARG A 178 13.14 -16.50 -20.55
C ARG A 178 13.38 -16.23 -22.04
N ASN A 179 13.73 -14.99 -22.40
CA ASN A 179 13.94 -14.56 -23.79
C ASN A 179 15.42 -14.47 -24.19
N TYR A 180 16.34 -14.82 -23.30
CA TYR A 180 17.77 -14.74 -23.56
C TYR A 180 18.26 -15.95 -24.36
N ARG A 181 18.90 -15.68 -25.51
CA ARG A 181 19.57 -16.65 -26.37
C ARG A 181 20.97 -16.13 -26.67
N PHE A 182 22.00 -16.88 -26.30
CA PHE A 182 23.40 -16.48 -26.48
C PHE A 182 23.73 -16.20 -27.95
N ASP A 183 23.18 -17.00 -28.87
CA ASP A 183 23.48 -16.90 -30.30
C ASP A 183 22.68 -15.81 -31.03
N SER A 184 21.59 -15.32 -30.45
CA SER A 184 20.70 -14.32 -31.07
C SER A 184 19.92 -13.51 -30.04
N ILE A 185 20.53 -12.44 -29.55
CA ILE A 185 19.86 -11.51 -28.63
C ILE A 185 18.84 -10.67 -29.40
N THR A 186 17.56 -10.79 -29.04
CA THR A 186 16.49 -9.98 -29.65
C THR A 186 16.49 -8.54 -29.13
N THR A 187 16.01 -7.59 -29.94
CA THR A 187 15.86 -6.18 -29.54
C THR A 187 15.03 -6.02 -28.26
N ASN A 188 13.98 -6.83 -28.08
CA ASN A 188 13.14 -6.77 -26.90
C ASN A 188 13.87 -7.27 -25.65
N THR A 189 14.74 -8.27 -25.79
CA THR A 189 15.62 -8.72 -24.70
C THR A 189 16.60 -7.61 -24.29
N ILE A 190 17.16 -6.87 -25.26
CA ILE A 190 18.02 -5.70 -24.98
C ILE A 190 17.20 -4.61 -24.26
N TYR A 191 16.01 -4.29 -24.76
CA TYR A 191 15.14 -3.29 -24.14
C TYR A 191 14.76 -3.67 -22.70
N CYS A 192 14.44 -4.93 -22.45
CA CYS A 192 14.20 -5.45 -21.11
C CYS A 192 15.41 -5.23 -20.19
N GLY A 193 16.63 -5.53 -20.68
CA GLY A 193 17.88 -5.29 -19.93
C GLY A 193 18.15 -3.82 -19.65
N VAL A 194 17.89 -2.92 -20.61
CA VAL A 194 18.00 -1.46 -20.41
C VAL A 194 16.99 -0.99 -19.35
N LEU A 195 15.76 -1.51 -19.40
CA LEU A 195 14.73 -1.15 -18.44
C LEU A 195 15.06 -1.64 -17.02
N MET A 196 15.70 -2.81 -16.90
CA MET A 196 16.26 -3.29 -15.63
C MET A 196 17.33 -2.35 -15.09
N ALA A 197 18.25 -1.86 -15.95
CA ALA A 197 19.29 -0.93 -15.55
C ALA A 197 18.71 0.41 -15.05
N ILE A 198 17.67 0.92 -15.72
CA ILE A 198 16.92 2.11 -15.27
C ILE A 198 16.25 1.84 -13.91
N GLY A 199 15.56 0.71 -13.76
CA GLY A 199 14.93 0.31 -12.50
C GLY A 199 15.95 0.18 -11.36
N ALA A 200 17.13 -0.37 -11.63
CA ALA A 200 18.22 -0.47 -10.67
C ALA A 200 18.76 0.92 -10.26
N ALA A 201 18.92 1.84 -11.21
CA ALA A 201 19.34 3.21 -10.91
C ALA A 201 18.32 3.92 -10.01
N PHE A 202 17.01 3.79 -10.29
CA PHE A 202 15.96 4.33 -9.43
C PHE A 202 15.92 3.66 -8.05
N CYS A 203 16.14 2.34 -7.99
CA CYS A 203 16.23 1.63 -6.72
C CYS A 203 17.39 2.15 -5.85
N VAL A 204 18.58 2.31 -6.43
CA VAL A 204 19.75 2.84 -5.72
C VAL A 204 19.51 4.28 -5.27
N PHE A 205 18.98 5.13 -6.16
CA PHE A 205 18.60 6.49 -5.81
C PHE A 205 17.61 6.50 -4.63
N ARG A 206 16.61 5.62 -4.64
CA ARG A 206 15.62 5.53 -3.56
C ARG A 206 16.23 5.09 -2.23
N LEU A 207 17.10 4.08 -2.25
CA LEU A 207 17.80 3.61 -1.05
C LEU A 207 18.68 4.72 -0.45
N ILE A 208 19.43 5.43 -1.30
CA ILE A 208 20.21 6.61 -0.89
C ILE A 208 19.28 7.67 -0.29
N ALA A 209 18.19 8.02 -0.96
CA ALA A 209 17.23 9.02 -0.47
C ALA A 209 16.64 8.65 0.88
N ILE A 210 16.36 7.36 1.13
CA ILE A 210 15.87 6.86 2.43
C ILE A 210 16.97 6.97 3.51
N CYS A 211 18.22 6.61 3.19
CA CYS A 211 19.33 6.67 4.14
C CYS A 211 19.72 8.11 4.55
N PHE A 212 19.67 9.05 3.61
CA PHE A 212 20.00 10.46 3.87
C PHE A 212 18.83 11.27 4.45
N TYR A 213 17.68 10.63 4.70
CA TYR A 213 16.52 11.33 5.19
C TYR A 213 16.56 11.49 6.72
N ASP A 214 16.40 12.73 7.18
CA ASP A 214 16.43 13.10 8.60
C ASP A 214 15.02 13.03 9.21
N ASP A 215 14.79 12.07 10.11
CA ASP A 215 13.51 11.83 10.82
C ASP A 215 13.04 13.01 11.71
N ASN A 216 13.87 14.05 11.79
CA ASN A 216 13.69 15.24 12.63
C ASN A 216 12.85 16.35 12.00
N LYS A 217 12.43 16.23 10.73
CA LYS A 217 11.41 17.14 10.18
C LYS A 217 10.03 16.66 10.64
N PRO A 218 9.37 17.36 11.59
CA PRO A 218 8.04 16.96 12.01
C PRO A 218 7.11 16.99 10.79
N SER A 219 6.41 15.89 10.56
CA SER A 219 5.17 15.94 9.82
C SER A 219 4.28 16.91 10.58
N SER A 220 4.09 18.12 10.05
CA SER A 220 3.16 19.10 10.60
C SER A 220 1.76 18.52 10.43
N SER A 221 1.36 17.65 11.37
CA SER A 221 0.02 17.12 11.43
C SER A 221 -0.89 18.28 11.87
N PRO A 222 -1.91 18.65 11.08
CA PRO A 222 -2.78 19.79 11.38
C PRO A 222 -3.68 19.56 12.60
N LEU A 223 -3.65 18.36 13.22
CA LEU A 223 -4.51 18.01 14.35
C LEU A 223 -3.93 18.39 15.72
N VAL A 224 -2.70 18.92 15.79
CA VAL A 224 -2.09 19.33 17.06
C VAL A 224 -2.49 20.76 17.48
N GLU A 225 -3.04 21.59 16.59
CA GLU A 225 -3.49 22.94 16.99
C GLU A 225 -4.82 22.96 17.77
N ASP A 226 -5.65 21.90 17.72
CA ASP A 226 -7.02 21.94 18.30
C ASP A 226 -7.17 21.22 19.65
N PHE A 227 -6.11 20.57 20.17
CA PHE A 227 -6.11 19.95 21.50
C PHE A 227 -5.34 20.73 22.57
N GLY A 228 -4.76 21.88 22.19
CA GLY A 228 -4.02 22.77 23.11
C GLY A 228 -4.89 23.77 23.87
N SER A 229 -6.16 23.94 23.49
CA SER A 229 -7.15 24.68 24.28
C SER A 229 -7.74 23.74 25.32
N THR A 230 -7.16 23.82 26.52
CA THR A 230 -7.68 23.25 27.76
C THR A 230 -9.19 23.51 27.93
N VAL A 231 -10.03 22.61 27.42
CA VAL A 231 -11.43 22.53 27.84
C VAL A 231 -11.44 21.61 29.05
N SER A 232 -11.42 22.25 30.21
CA SER A 232 -11.64 21.62 31.51
C SER A 232 -12.88 20.71 31.46
N LEU A 233 -12.62 19.40 31.62
CA LEU A 233 -13.55 18.28 31.63
C LEU A 233 -14.61 18.21 32.77
N PRO A 234 -14.83 19.19 33.67
CA PRO A 234 -16.02 19.18 34.53
C PRO A 234 -17.28 19.74 33.86
N ALA A 235 -17.17 20.61 32.85
CA ALA A 235 -18.32 21.35 32.32
C ALA A 235 -19.20 20.54 31.35
N LEU A 236 -18.60 19.61 30.59
CA LEU A 236 -19.31 18.86 29.55
C LEU A 236 -20.17 17.72 30.12
N LYS A 237 -19.84 17.23 31.32
CA LYS A 237 -20.62 16.19 32.00
C LYS A 237 -21.94 16.75 32.57
N LEU A 238 -21.90 17.98 33.08
CA LEU A 238 -23.07 18.68 33.61
C LEU A 238 -24.10 19.05 32.54
N ASP A 239 -23.68 19.37 31.31
CA ASP A 239 -24.61 19.73 30.23
C ASP A 239 -25.32 18.52 29.63
N VAL A 240 -24.63 17.37 29.54
CA VAL A 240 -25.22 16.10 29.10
C VAL A 240 -26.27 15.59 30.09
N ASP A 241 -25.96 15.63 31.40
CA ASP A 241 -26.89 15.19 32.47
C ASP A 241 -28.12 16.11 32.59
N ARG A 242 -27.99 17.39 32.21
CA ARG A 242 -29.11 18.35 32.20
C ARG A 242 -30.03 18.18 30.99
N LYS A 243 -29.48 17.75 29.84
CA LYS A 243 -30.21 17.59 28.57
C LYS A 243 -30.98 16.26 28.49
N PHE A 244 -30.47 15.23 29.14
CA PHE A 244 -31.14 13.93 29.30
C PHE A 244 -31.53 13.78 30.76
N GLY A 245 -32.73 14.24 31.14
CA GLY A 245 -33.21 14.29 32.53
C GLY A 245 -33.21 12.95 33.28
N ILE A 246 -32.02 12.47 33.65
CA ILE A 246 -31.78 11.35 34.54
C ILE A 246 -31.65 11.95 35.92
N ILE A 247 -32.81 12.18 36.53
CA ILE A 247 -32.91 12.46 37.96
C ILE A 247 -32.61 11.13 38.65
N ASN A 248 -31.36 10.89 39.03
CA ASN A 248 -31.08 9.82 39.97
C ASN A 248 -31.44 10.32 41.36
N ASN A 249 -32.63 9.96 41.81
CA ASN A 249 -33.10 10.19 43.16
C ASN A 249 -32.11 9.57 44.15
N GLN A 250 -31.77 10.39 45.14
CA GLN A 250 -31.17 10.03 46.41
C GLN A 250 -31.75 8.71 46.94
N CYS A 251 -30.89 7.76 47.28
CA CYS A 251 -31.13 6.91 48.44
C CYS A 251 -30.08 7.29 49.48
N SER A 252 -30.57 7.94 50.52
CA SER A 252 -29.84 8.45 51.67
C SER A 252 -29.23 7.32 52.50
N THR A 253 -28.11 7.64 53.12
CA THR A 253 -27.44 6.93 54.22
C THR A 253 -28.40 6.53 55.35
N ALA A 254 -28.22 5.31 55.85
CA ALA A 254 -28.05 4.99 57.28
C ALA A 254 -27.30 3.64 57.40
#